data_AF-A0A6I9YYI2-F1
#
_entry.id   AF-A0A6I9YYI2-F1
#
_cell.length_a   1.000
_cell.length_b   1.000
_cell.length_c   1.000
_cell.angle_alpha   90.00
_cell.angle_beta   90.00
_cell.angle_gamma   90.00
#
_symmetry.space_group_name_H-M   'P 1'
#
loop_
_entity.id
_entity.type
_entity.pdbx_description
1 polymer ?
#
loop_
_entity_poly.entity_id
_entity_poly.type
_entity_poly.pdbx_seq_one_letter_code
_entity_poly.pdbx_strand_id
1 'polypeptide(L)'
;MPTMLSLLGQGTTGKSRTTSIFTLLPSLPADRVGWPLPAVEVDYPEGLDRFKHFARFLLEGKVVKRLSAYSCCLLSSPVTMLKTWSKLQPRTESLLQALVSENADKLDTLQLAWEKNPKYLLAEYCQWVPEVIHEEIAKMWPPVH
;
A
#
# COMPACT_ATOMS: atom_id res chain seq x y z
N MET A 1 -46.97 30.81 4.24
CA MET A 1 -47.03 32.03 3.40
C MET A 1 -45.60 32.48 3.15
N PRO A 2 -45.18 32.59 1.88
CA PRO A 2 -43.77 32.73 1.49
C PRO A 2 -43.36 34.20 1.33
N THR A 3 -42.09 34.51 1.56
CA THR A 3 -41.46 35.70 0.97
C THR A 3 -40.06 35.33 0.46
N MET A 4 -40.01 35.02 -0.83
CA MET A 4 -38.79 35.01 -1.62
C MET A 4 -38.54 36.45 -2.09
N LEU A 5 -37.35 36.98 -1.84
CA LEU A 5 -36.85 38.14 -2.57
C LEU A 5 -35.53 37.75 -3.24
N SER A 6 -35.64 37.46 -4.53
CA SER A 6 -34.57 37.51 -5.52
C SER A 6 -33.90 38.89 -5.51
N LEU A 7 -32.58 38.96 -5.71
CA LEU A 7 -32.05 39.92 -6.69
C LEU A 7 -30.57 39.72 -7.04
N LEU A 8 -30.34 39.76 -8.37
CA LEU A 8 -29.21 40.32 -9.12
C LEU A 8 -27.79 39.82 -8.78
N GLY A 9 -26.94 39.51 -9.75
CA GLY A 9 -26.89 40.06 -11.10
C GLY A 9 -25.45 40.41 -11.43
N GLN A 10 -24.89 39.56 -12.29
CA GLN A 10 -23.79 39.79 -13.25
C GLN A 10 -22.92 41.04 -13.10
N GLY A 11 -21.61 40.78 -12.96
CA GLY A 11 -20.63 41.11 -14.00
C GLY A 11 -20.21 42.57 -14.17
N THR A 12 -19.00 42.87 -13.68
CA THR A 12 -18.21 44.02 -14.16
C THR A 12 -16.74 43.62 -14.37
N THR A 13 -16.37 43.52 -15.64
CA THR A 13 -15.25 44.26 -16.26
C THR A 13 -13.83 44.09 -15.71
N GLY A 14 -12.93 43.59 -16.57
CA GLY A 14 -11.75 44.38 -16.92
C GLY A 14 -10.36 43.80 -16.63
N LYS A 15 -9.69 43.45 -17.74
CA LYS A 15 -8.31 43.87 -18.08
C LYS A 15 -7.12 43.18 -17.38
N SER A 16 -6.61 42.19 -18.10
CA SER A 16 -5.25 42.14 -18.66
C SER A 16 -4.06 42.48 -17.74
N ARG A 17 -3.25 41.44 -17.57
CA ARG A 17 -1.77 41.43 -17.62
C ARG A 17 -0.97 42.08 -16.49
N THR A 18 -0.17 41.21 -15.89
CA THR A 18 1.29 41.33 -15.80
C THR A 18 1.88 41.78 -14.46
N THR A 19 2.82 40.93 -14.02
CA THR A 19 3.90 41.17 -13.06
C THR A 19 3.50 41.25 -11.59
N SER A 20 3.51 40.07 -10.98
CA SER A 20 4.44 39.67 -9.92
C SER A 20 4.85 40.70 -8.86
N ILE A 21 4.89 40.16 -7.64
CA ILE A 21 5.73 40.49 -6.49
C ILE A 21 5.04 41.27 -5.36
N PHE A 22 5.18 40.66 -4.18
CA PHE A 22 5.20 41.24 -2.84
C PHE A 22 3.88 41.49 -2.11
N THR A 23 3.61 40.56 -1.20
CA THR A 23 3.41 40.81 0.23
C THR A 23 2.36 41.85 0.59
N LEU A 24 1.25 41.39 1.19
CA LEU A 24 0.84 41.77 2.54
C LEU A 24 -0.45 41.02 2.89
N LEU A 25 -0.33 40.15 3.89
CA LEU A 25 -1.46 39.59 4.63
C LEU A 25 -2.32 40.74 5.19
N PRO A 26 -3.65 40.59 5.16
CA PRO A 26 -4.35 40.72 6.44
C PRO A 26 -5.43 39.66 6.63
N SER A 27 -5.28 38.94 7.75
CA SER A 27 -6.33 38.72 8.75
C SER A 27 -7.70 38.25 8.27
N LEU A 28 -7.86 36.95 8.06
CA LEU A 28 -9.17 36.29 8.11
C LEU A 28 -9.20 35.28 9.27
N PRO A 29 -10.23 35.32 10.13
CA PRO A 29 -10.44 34.30 11.15
C PRO A 29 -10.95 33.03 10.45
N ALA A 30 -10.03 32.10 10.17
CA ALA A 30 -10.34 30.83 9.53
C ALA A 30 -10.45 29.70 10.57
N ASP A 31 -11.62 29.63 11.21
CA ASP A 31 -12.13 28.34 11.71
C ASP A 31 -12.57 27.52 10.50
N ARG A 32 -11.63 26.68 10.02
CA ARG A 32 -11.80 25.49 9.16
C ARG A 32 -10.45 25.21 8.55
N VAL A 33 -9.66 24.44 9.29
CA VAL A 33 -8.39 23.81 8.86
C VAL A 33 -8.65 22.96 7.61
N GLY A 34 -8.66 23.61 6.44
CA GLY A 34 -8.37 22.98 5.16
C GLY A 34 -6.86 23.07 4.99
N TRP A 35 -6.13 22.13 5.57
CA TRP A 35 -4.71 21.97 5.27
C TRP A 35 -4.58 21.30 3.89
N PRO A 36 -4.12 22.00 2.83
CA PRO A 36 -3.62 21.30 1.66
C PRO A 36 -2.31 20.62 2.08
N LEU A 37 -2.35 19.32 2.36
CA LEU A 37 -1.12 18.55 2.55
C LEU A 37 -0.33 18.61 1.23
N PRO A 38 0.90 19.14 1.21
CA PRO A 38 1.78 18.94 0.08
C PRO A 38 2.01 17.43 -0.06
N ALA A 39 1.92 16.91 -1.29
CA ALA A 39 2.34 15.55 -1.63
C ALA A 39 3.86 15.48 -1.43
N VAL A 40 4.26 15.28 -0.18
CA VAL A 40 5.64 15.14 0.22
C VAL A 40 5.97 13.66 0.05
N GLU A 41 6.98 13.34 -0.78
CA GLU A 41 7.65 12.05 -0.75
C GLU A 41 8.37 11.96 0.60
N VAL A 42 7.64 11.50 1.62
CA VAL A 42 8.24 11.09 2.88
C VAL A 42 8.99 9.79 2.59
N ASP A 43 10.28 9.74 2.93
CA ASP A 43 10.99 8.48 3.11
C ASP A 43 10.19 7.63 4.11
N TYR A 44 9.51 6.59 3.60
CA TYR A 44 8.42 5.90 4.32
C TYR A 44 8.92 5.50 5.71
N PRO A 45 8.28 5.95 6.81
CA PRO A 45 8.86 5.85 8.15
C PRO A 45 9.29 4.41 8.42
N GLU A 46 10.54 4.23 8.85
CA GLU A 46 11.13 2.91 9.07
C GLU A 46 10.23 2.09 10.00
N GLY A 47 9.54 1.10 9.42
CA GLY A 47 8.48 0.37 10.13
C GLY A 47 7.92 -0.80 9.33
N LEU A 48 7.00 -1.53 9.98
CA LEU A 48 6.37 -2.77 9.49
C LEU A 48 5.75 -2.65 8.10
N ASP A 49 5.40 -1.46 7.67
CA ASP A 49 4.78 -1.19 6.37
C ASP A 49 5.67 -1.56 5.17
N ARG A 50 7.01 -1.44 5.27
CA ARG A 50 7.92 -1.93 4.21
C ARG A 50 7.68 -3.42 3.94
N PHE A 51 7.58 -4.21 5.01
CA PHE A 51 7.28 -5.64 4.93
C PHE A 51 5.86 -5.89 4.43
N LYS A 52 4.88 -5.04 4.75
CA LYS A 52 3.50 -5.17 4.23
C LYS A 52 3.47 -4.98 2.71
N HIS A 53 4.15 -3.95 2.22
CA HIS A 53 4.29 -3.69 0.79
C HIS A 53 5.04 -4.82 0.10
N PHE A 54 6.15 -5.29 0.68
CA PHE A 54 6.90 -6.43 0.16
C PHE A 54 6.05 -7.71 0.09
N ALA A 55 5.34 -8.05 1.17
CA ALA A 55 4.45 -9.20 1.22
C ALA A 55 3.34 -9.11 0.18
N ARG A 56 2.75 -7.92 -0.02
CA ARG A 56 1.79 -7.68 -1.11
C ARG A 56 2.42 -8.00 -2.46
N PHE A 57 3.61 -7.49 -2.76
CA PHE A 57 4.28 -7.72 -4.03
C PHE A 57 4.71 -9.18 -4.23
N LEU A 58 5.01 -9.88 -3.14
CA LEU A 58 5.28 -11.32 -3.14
C LEU A 58 4.03 -12.12 -3.52
N LEU A 59 2.87 -11.80 -2.91
CA LEU A 59 1.58 -12.43 -3.22
C LEU A 59 1.09 -12.10 -4.64
N GLU A 60 1.32 -10.87 -5.12
CA GLU A 60 1.05 -10.49 -6.52
C GLU A 60 1.99 -11.21 -7.51
N GLY A 61 3.05 -11.88 -7.05
CA GLY A 61 4.05 -12.53 -7.90
C GLY A 61 4.94 -11.55 -8.67
N LYS A 62 5.03 -10.29 -8.21
CA LYS A 62 5.95 -9.28 -8.76
C LYS A 62 7.38 -9.52 -8.34
N VAL A 63 7.57 -10.02 -7.11
CA VAL A 63 8.89 -10.42 -6.59
C VAL A 63 9.35 -11.73 -7.24
N VAL A 64 8.42 -12.68 -7.38
CA VAL A 64 8.69 -14.01 -7.93
C VAL A 64 7.70 -14.30 -9.05
N LYS A 65 8.19 -14.29 -10.30
CA LYS A 65 7.34 -14.54 -11.49
C LYS A 65 6.63 -15.89 -11.43
N ARG A 66 7.24 -16.92 -10.86
CA ARG A 66 6.60 -18.24 -10.67
C ARG A 66 5.32 -18.17 -9.84
N LEU A 67 5.27 -17.27 -8.85
CA LEU A 67 4.10 -17.11 -7.98
C LEU A 67 2.97 -16.29 -8.64
N SER A 68 3.26 -15.60 -9.74
CA SER A 68 2.27 -14.77 -10.44
C SER A 68 1.08 -15.58 -10.96
N ALA A 69 1.29 -16.85 -11.34
CA ALA A 69 0.24 -17.76 -11.78
C ALA A 69 -0.82 -18.02 -10.68
N TYR A 70 -0.41 -18.00 -9.41
CA TYR A 70 -1.31 -18.23 -8.27
C TYR A 70 -1.97 -16.96 -7.75
N SER A 71 -1.53 -15.77 -8.19
CA SER A 71 -2.10 -14.50 -7.75
C SER A 71 -3.61 -14.39 -8.01
N CYS A 72 -4.12 -15.06 -9.05
CA CYS A 72 -5.54 -15.15 -9.38
C CYS A 72 -6.34 -16.09 -8.46
N CYS A 73 -5.68 -17.02 -7.79
CA CYS A 73 -6.30 -18.07 -6.97
C CYS A 73 -6.15 -17.82 -5.46
N LEU A 74 -5.68 -16.64 -5.06
CA LEU A 74 -5.53 -16.27 -3.64
C LEU A 74 -6.89 -16.19 -2.96
N LEU A 75 -7.02 -16.76 -1.74
CA LEU A 75 -8.30 -16.70 -1.01
C LEU A 75 -8.65 -15.27 -0.54
N SER A 76 -7.66 -14.37 -0.51
CA SER A 76 -7.84 -12.95 -0.16
C SER A 76 -7.06 -12.07 -1.13
N SER A 77 -7.57 -10.86 -1.37
CA SER A 77 -6.86 -9.88 -2.19
C SER A 77 -5.51 -9.51 -1.55
N PRO A 78 -4.42 -9.41 -2.31
CA PRO A 78 -3.13 -8.97 -1.76
C PRO A 78 -3.16 -7.53 -1.23
N VAL A 79 -4.14 -6.72 -1.65
CA VAL A 79 -4.39 -5.37 -1.10
C VAL A 79 -4.85 -5.41 0.36
N THR A 80 -5.40 -6.54 0.82
CA THR A 80 -5.81 -6.74 2.23
C THR A 80 -4.62 -6.59 3.19
N MET A 81 -3.39 -6.89 2.72
CA MET A 81 -2.15 -6.65 3.46
C MET A 81 -1.93 -5.19 3.84
N LEU A 82 -2.50 -4.24 3.10
CA LEU A 82 -2.24 -2.80 3.30
C LEU A 82 -3.35 -2.08 4.09
N LYS A 83 -4.57 -2.63 4.14
CA LYS A 83 -5.75 -1.88 4.64
C LYS A 83 -6.03 -2.06 6.12
N THR A 84 -5.89 -3.26 6.68
CA THR A 84 -6.28 -3.49 8.09
C THR A 84 -5.40 -4.54 8.74
N TRP A 85 -4.22 -4.09 9.20
CA TRP A 85 -3.39 -4.82 10.15
C TRP A 85 -3.92 -4.72 11.60
N SER A 86 -4.67 -3.66 11.92
CA SER A 86 -5.15 -3.39 13.27
C SER A 86 -6.26 -4.34 13.77
N LYS A 87 -6.82 -5.17 12.90
CA LYS A 87 -7.80 -6.25 13.20
C LYS A 87 -7.29 -7.59 12.67
N LEU A 88 -6.02 -7.83 12.93
CA LEU A 88 -5.17 -8.79 12.25
C LEU A 88 -5.80 -10.18 12.10
N GLN A 89 -5.94 -10.66 10.87
CA GLN A 89 -6.20 -12.08 10.65
C GLN A 89 -4.90 -12.84 10.94
N PRO A 90 -4.96 -13.99 11.64
CA PRO A 90 -3.76 -14.77 11.98
C PRO A 90 -2.92 -15.09 10.74
N ARG A 91 -3.57 -15.35 9.61
CA ARG A 91 -2.95 -15.55 8.30
C ARG A 91 -2.07 -14.42 7.78
N THR A 92 -2.47 -13.17 8.06
CA THR A 92 -1.73 -11.98 7.65
C THR A 92 -0.60 -11.69 8.63
N GLU A 93 -0.84 -11.93 9.93
CA GLU A 93 0.15 -11.84 10.99
C GLU A 93 1.34 -12.74 10.69
N SER A 94 1.10 -14.05 10.56
CA SER A 94 2.13 -15.07 10.44
C SER A 94 3.05 -14.81 9.24
N LEU A 95 2.48 -14.41 8.09
CA LEU A 95 3.25 -14.04 6.90
C LEU A 95 4.20 -12.86 7.14
N LEU A 96 3.75 -11.78 7.78
CA LEU A 96 4.62 -10.64 8.06
C LEU A 96 5.62 -10.96 9.17
N GLN A 97 5.20 -11.70 10.18
CA GLN A 97 6.05 -12.04 11.32
C GLN A 97 7.24 -12.86 10.84
N ALA A 98 7.01 -13.79 9.89
CA ALA A 98 8.08 -14.51 9.20
C ALA A 98 9.02 -13.57 8.44
N LEU A 99 8.50 -12.60 7.69
CA LEU A 99 9.29 -11.61 6.95
C LEU A 99 10.12 -10.71 7.87
N VAL A 100 9.54 -10.26 8.98
CA VAL A 100 10.21 -9.41 9.98
C VAL A 100 11.28 -10.18 10.72
N SER A 101 11.03 -11.45 11.08
CA SER A 101 12.01 -12.29 11.78
C SER A 101 13.30 -12.50 10.99
N GLU A 102 13.22 -12.67 9.67
CA GLU A 102 14.40 -12.82 8.80
C GLU A 102 14.84 -11.48 8.19
N ASN A 103 14.15 -10.37 8.47
CA ASN A 103 14.32 -9.08 7.79
C ASN A 103 14.30 -9.20 6.25
N ALA A 104 13.39 -10.01 5.72
CA ALA A 104 13.19 -10.18 4.29
C ALA A 104 12.38 -9.01 3.71
N ASP A 105 13.04 -7.89 3.46
CA ASP A 105 12.48 -6.69 2.83
C ASP A 105 12.66 -6.65 1.30
N LYS A 106 13.55 -7.48 0.74
CA LYS A 106 13.93 -7.50 -0.68
C LYS A 106 14.04 -8.93 -1.21
N LEU A 107 14.11 -9.05 -2.53
CA LEU A 107 14.35 -10.34 -3.19
C LEU A 107 15.69 -10.94 -2.74
N ASP A 108 16.75 -10.13 -2.62
CA ASP A 108 18.08 -10.60 -2.20
C ASP A 108 18.06 -11.20 -0.78
N THR A 109 17.42 -10.52 0.18
CA THR A 109 17.30 -11.02 1.56
C THR A 109 16.42 -12.26 1.63
N LEU A 110 15.34 -12.31 0.83
CA LEU A 110 14.50 -13.49 0.68
C LEU A 110 15.24 -14.68 0.05
N GLN A 111 16.12 -14.44 -0.93
CA GLN A 111 16.94 -15.48 -1.55
C GLN A 111 17.95 -16.04 -0.54
N LEU A 112 18.65 -15.19 0.20
CA LEU A 112 19.54 -15.62 1.28
C LEU A 112 18.79 -16.44 2.34
N ALA A 113 17.55 -16.05 2.67
CA ALA A 113 16.70 -16.81 3.58
C ALA A 113 16.35 -18.21 3.02
N TRP A 114 16.10 -18.31 1.71
CA TRP A 114 15.87 -19.59 1.04
C TRP A 114 17.11 -20.45 0.91
N GLU A 115 18.29 -19.87 0.75
CA GLU A 115 19.55 -20.61 0.75
C GLU A 115 19.80 -21.28 2.11
N LYS A 116 19.48 -20.59 3.22
CA LYS A 116 19.54 -21.17 4.56
C LYS A 116 18.44 -22.20 4.79
N ASN A 117 17.21 -21.85 4.40
CA ASN A 117 16.02 -22.64 4.65
C ASN A 117 15.16 -22.70 3.38
N PRO A 118 15.28 -23.76 2.56
CA PRO A 118 14.57 -23.82 1.30
C PRO A 118 13.06 -23.84 1.48
N LYS A 119 12.54 -24.22 2.67
CA LYS A 119 11.11 -24.21 3.01
C LYS A 119 10.63 -22.93 3.69
N TYR A 120 11.49 -21.92 3.82
CA TYR A 120 11.12 -20.64 4.44
C TYR A 120 9.94 -20.00 3.70
N LEU A 121 8.97 -19.45 4.45
CA LEU A 121 7.78 -18.78 3.93
C LEU A 121 6.75 -19.68 3.22
N LEU A 122 7.06 -20.98 3.01
CA LEU A 122 6.13 -21.92 2.35
C LEU A 122 4.83 -22.10 3.13
N ALA A 123 4.91 -22.35 4.45
CA ALA A 123 3.73 -22.56 5.30
C ALA A 123 2.83 -21.33 5.33
N GLU A 124 3.45 -20.15 5.44
CA GLU A 124 2.76 -18.86 5.42
C GLU A 124 2.06 -18.62 4.09
N TYR A 125 2.75 -18.86 2.97
CA TYR A 125 2.17 -18.74 1.64
C TYR A 125 1.05 -19.77 1.41
N CYS A 126 1.19 -20.99 1.93
CA CYS A 126 0.17 -22.03 1.93
C CYS A 126 -1.14 -21.52 2.50
N GLN A 127 -1.08 -20.76 3.59
CA GLN A 127 -2.29 -20.18 4.14
C GLN A 127 -2.97 -19.26 3.12
N TRP A 128 -2.22 -18.57 2.23
CA TRP A 128 -2.70 -17.62 1.20
C TRP A 128 -3.42 -18.24 -0.01
N VAL A 129 -3.31 -19.55 -0.18
CA VAL A 129 -3.84 -20.31 -1.32
C VAL A 129 -4.76 -21.46 -0.88
N PRO A 130 -5.65 -21.96 -1.76
CA PRO A 130 -6.44 -23.16 -1.48
C PRO A 130 -5.58 -24.42 -1.34
N GLU A 131 -6.01 -25.37 -0.49
CA GLU A 131 -5.27 -26.60 -0.17
C GLU A 131 -4.89 -27.43 -1.40
N VAL A 132 -5.74 -27.41 -2.43
CA VAL A 132 -5.53 -28.16 -3.67
C VAL A 132 -4.24 -27.78 -4.42
N ILE A 133 -3.74 -26.55 -4.24
CA ILE A 133 -2.49 -26.10 -4.87
C ILE A 133 -1.28 -26.11 -3.91
N HIS A 134 -1.48 -26.48 -2.64
CA HIS A 134 -0.40 -26.55 -1.65
C HIS A 134 0.67 -27.54 -2.06
N GLU A 135 0.28 -28.71 -2.54
CA GLU A 135 1.21 -29.74 -3.02
C GLU A 135 1.99 -29.28 -4.25
N GLU A 136 1.34 -28.54 -5.14
CA GLU A 136 1.96 -28.03 -6.37
C GLU A 136 3.01 -26.96 -6.06
N ILE A 137 2.66 -26.02 -5.18
CA ILE A 137 3.58 -24.98 -4.70
C ILE A 137 4.75 -25.60 -3.95
N ALA A 138 4.50 -26.56 -3.05
CA ALA A 138 5.56 -27.22 -2.28
C ALA A 138 6.56 -27.97 -3.18
N LYS A 139 6.12 -28.54 -4.32
CA LYS A 139 6.99 -29.18 -5.32
C LYS A 139 7.81 -28.19 -6.12
N MET A 140 7.25 -27.02 -6.43
CA MET A 140 7.95 -25.95 -7.16
C MET A 140 8.79 -25.05 -6.25
N TRP A 141 8.73 -25.26 -4.93
CA TRP A 141 9.46 -24.49 -3.95
C TRP A 141 10.88 -25.04 -3.76
N PRO A 142 11.93 -24.20 -3.71
CA PRO A 142 11.89 -22.73 -3.76
C PRO A 142 11.83 -22.18 -5.20
N PRO A 143 11.03 -21.14 -5.46
CA PRO A 143 10.77 -20.62 -6.81
C PRO A 143 11.89 -19.70 -7.35
N VAL A 144 13.15 -20.07 -7.09
CA VAL A 144 14.35 -19.28 -7.41
C VAL A 144 14.95 -19.65 -8.78
N HIS A 145 14.32 -20.56 -9.52
CA HIS A 145 14.74 -21.02 -10.86
C HIS A 145 13.70 -20.73 -11.95
#